data_AF-A0A2E4B7C6-F1
#
_entry.id   AF-A0A2E4B7C6-F1
#
_cell.length_a   1.000
_cell.length_b   1.000
_cell.length_c   1.000
_cell.angle_alpha   90.00
_cell.angle_beta   90.00
_cell.angle_gamma   90.00
#
_symmetry.space_group_name_H-M   'P 1'
#
loop_
_entity.id
_entity.type
_entity.pdbx_description
1 polymer ?
#
loop_
_entity_poly.entity_id
_entity_poly.type
_entity_poly.pdbx_seq_one_letter_code
_entity_poly.pdbx_strand_id
1 'polypeptide(L)'
;MEYTLRQRMSLVLEVDATAETIAGMRDAEIDHAFLLAHHISPTLIRAAKITPLQLKAHGTNTVAKLTELGFSALHLLDEGWCAQCVAAYGAPNLLDEFLVTTNDAVILAASPAIAQLGINLGILLLMCSEQPAAAREVLAQYKHVRNVPPETLLETGLRAKDLQSLGYTKARLREDTYATDAQLSMLGY
;
A
#
# COMPACT_ATOMS: atom_id res chain seq x y z
N MET A 1 -11.12 17.30 -15.42
CA MET A 1 -9.67 17.59 -15.55
C MET A 1 -9.23 16.90 -16.81
N GLU A 2 -8.64 17.63 -17.76
CA GLU A 2 -8.32 17.07 -19.06
C GLU A 2 -6.91 16.47 -19.13
N TYR A 3 -6.73 15.48 -20.01
CA TYR A 3 -5.40 14.98 -20.36
C TYR A 3 -4.70 15.90 -21.35
N THR A 4 -3.46 16.23 -21.02
CA THR A 4 -2.57 16.96 -21.94
C THR A 4 -2.21 16.10 -23.16
N LEU A 5 -1.85 16.75 -24.27
CA LEU A 5 -1.34 16.04 -25.46
C LEU A 5 -0.17 15.12 -25.10
N ARG A 6 0.74 15.57 -24.24
CA ARG A 6 1.88 14.75 -23.78
C ARG A 6 1.45 13.48 -23.07
N GLN A 7 0.49 13.58 -22.13
CA GLN A 7 -0.06 12.42 -21.41
C GLN A 7 -0.66 11.40 -22.39
N ARG A 8 -1.45 11.88 -23.35
CA ARG A 8 -2.07 11.04 -24.38
C ARG A 8 -1.03 10.35 -25.26
N MET A 9 -0.02 11.10 -25.73
CA MET A 9 1.05 10.54 -26.56
C MET A 9 1.88 9.48 -25.83
N SER A 10 2.02 9.57 -24.51
CA SER A 10 2.67 8.52 -23.73
C SER A 10 1.90 7.19 -23.76
N LEU A 11 0.57 7.22 -23.85
CA LEU A 11 -0.25 5.99 -23.88
C LEU A 11 -0.06 5.17 -25.15
N VAL A 12 0.35 5.80 -26.26
CA VAL A 12 0.62 5.13 -27.55
C VAL A 12 1.61 3.97 -27.44
N LEU A 13 2.48 3.98 -26.41
CA LEU A 13 3.46 2.92 -26.18
C LEU A 13 2.84 1.55 -25.89
N GLU A 14 1.64 1.51 -25.34
CA GLU A 14 0.94 0.27 -24.96
C GLU A 14 -0.44 0.14 -25.64
N VAL A 15 -0.83 1.09 -26.49
CA VAL A 15 -2.07 0.99 -27.28
C VAL A 15 -1.75 0.49 -28.69
N ASP A 16 -2.53 -0.48 -29.17
CA ASP A 16 -2.60 -0.87 -30.60
C ASP A 16 -3.36 0.20 -31.44
N ALA A 17 -2.90 1.44 -31.40
CA ALA A 17 -3.45 2.56 -32.17
C ALA A 17 -2.33 3.53 -32.55
N THR A 18 -2.54 4.30 -33.62
CA THR A 18 -1.53 5.29 -34.03
C THR A 18 -1.57 6.51 -33.11
N ALA A 19 -0.46 7.26 -33.09
CA ALA A 19 -0.37 8.50 -32.34
C ALA A 19 -1.42 9.52 -32.79
N GLU A 20 -1.74 9.57 -34.09
CA GLU A 20 -2.76 10.44 -34.65
C GLU A 20 -4.16 10.08 -34.13
N THR A 21 -4.45 8.78 -34.03
CA THR A 21 -5.72 8.29 -33.46
C THR A 21 -5.87 8.76 -32.02
N ILE A 22 -4.87 8.49 -31.18
CA ILE A 22 -4.88 8.85 -29.74
C ILE A 22 -4.92 10.38 -29.55
N ALA A 23 -4.21 11.14 -30.40
CA ALA A 23 -4.20 12.61 -30.35
C ALA A 23 -5.58 13.18 -30.70
N GLY A 24 -6.29 12.55 -31.63
CA GLY A 24 -7.61 12.97 -32.10
C GLY A 24 -8.78 12.52 -31.22
N MET A 25 -8.57 11.56 -30.31
CA MET A 25 -9.60 11.12 -29.37
C MET A 25 -10.08 12.26 -28.48
N ARG A 26 -11.35 12.27 -28.10
CA ARG A 26 -11.87 13.14 -27.05
C ARG A 26 -11.39 12.65 -25.71
N ASP A 27 -11.30 13.57 -24.76
CA ASP A 27 -10.84 13.25 -23.40
C ASP A 27 -11.70 12.16 -22.73
N ALA A 28 -13.02 12.25 -22.92
CA ALA A 28 -13.99 11.28 -22.44
C ALA A 28 -13.90 9.90 -23.13
N GLU A 29 -13.12 9.76 -24.20
CA GLU A 29 -12.91 8.48 -24.88
C GLU A 29 -11.68 7.74 -24.33
N ILE A 30 -10.81 8.43 -23.58
CA ILE A 30 -9.69 7.82 -22.85
C ILE A 30 -10.15 7.61 -21.40
N ASP A 31 -11.17 6.77 -21.23
CA ASP A 31 -11.75 6.49 -19.93
C ASP A 31 -11.16 5.20 -19.30
N HIS A 32 -11.66 4.84 -18.13
CA HIS A 32 -11.26 3.61 -17.45
C HIS A 32 -11.41 2.35 -18.33
N ALA A 33 -12.49 2.25 -19.12
CA ALA A 33 -12.73 1.10 -19.98
C ALA A 33 -11.70 1.02 -21.11
N PHE A 34 -11.33 2.18 -21.69
CA PHE A 34 -10.24 2.27 -22.66
C PHE A 34 -8.91 1.79 -22.09
N LEU A 35 -8.52 2.30 -20.91
CA LEU A 35 -7.26 1.91 -20.26
C LEU A 35 -7.20 0.41 -19.98
N LEU A 36 -8.32 -0.18 -19.55
CA LEU A 36 -8.43 -1.60 -19.28
C LEU A 36 -8.39 -2.45 -20.56
N ALA A 37 -9.13 -2.04 -21.60
CA ALA A 37 -9.21 -2.76 -22.87
C ALA A 37 -7.86 -2.82 -23.60
N HIS A 38 -7.02 -1.80 -23.41
CA HIS A 38 -5.68 -1.75 -23.97
C HIS A 38 -4.58 -2.23 -23.00
N HIS A 39 -4.95 -2.78 -21.84
CA HIS A 39 -4.02 -3.29 -20.84
C HIS A 39 -2.92 -2.28 -20.45
N ILE A 40 -3.28 -0.99 -20.36
CA ILE A 40 -2.33 0.07 -20.01
C ILE A 40 -1.83 -0.16 -18.58
N SER A 41 -0.51 -0.29 -18.45
CA SER A 41 0.13 -0.62 -17.20
C SER A 41 0.11 0.56 -16.22
N PRO A 42 0.02 0.29 -14.90
CA PRO A 42 0.18 1.31 -13.86
C PRO A 42 1.48 2.11 -14.00
N THR A 43 2.55 1.44 -14.45
CA THR A 43 3.86 2.05 -14.68
C THR A 43 3.78 3.09 -15.79
N LEU A 44 3.11 2.80 -16.91
CA LEU A 44 2.95 3.75 -18.00
C LEU A 44 2.05 4.91 -17.60
N ILE A 45 0.94 4.66 -16.91
CA ILE A 45 0.04 5.71 -16.40
C ILE A 45 0.81 6.70 -15.53
N ARG A 46 1.63 6.19 -14.60
CA ARG A 46 2.50 7.01 -13.75
C ARG A 46 3.59 7.73 -14.54
N ALA A 47 4.24 7.07 -15.49
CA ALA A 47 5.27 7.68 -16.34
C ALA A 47 4.71 8.79 -17.23
N ALA A 48 3.47 8.64 -17.71
CA ALA A 48 2.71 9.66 -18.43
C ALA A 48 2.35 10.84 -17.53
N LYS A 49 2.54 10.74 -16.21
CA LYS A 49 2.12 11.72 -15.19
C LYS A 49 0.61 11.93 -15.16
N ILE A 50 -0.17 10.90 -15.50
CA ILE A 50 -1.61 10.91 -15.32
C ILE A 50 -1.89 10.74 -13.82
N THR A 51 -2.58 11.70 -13.21
CA THR A 51 -2.80 11.69 -11.76
C THR A 51 -4.02 10.85 -11.36
N PRO A 52 -4.08 10.36 -10.10
CA PRO A 52 -5.27 9.72 -9.54
C PRO A 52 -6.54 10.57 -9.68
N LEU A 53 -6.44 11.89 -9.55
CA LEU A 53 -7.56 12.81 -9.75
C LEU A 53 -8.02 12.87 -11.21
N GLN A 54 -7.10 12.81 -12.17
CA GLN A 54 -7.46 12.69 -13.59
C GLN A 54 -8.12 11.33 -13.85
N LEU A 55 -7.55 10.22 -13.38
CA LEU A 55 -8.15 8.88 -13.51
C LEU A 55 -9.58 8.83 -12.94
N LYS A 56 -9.80 9.46 -11.79
CA LYS A 56 -11.12 9.59 -11.16
C LYS A 56 -12.10 10.39 -12.03
N ALA A 57 -11.66 11.50 -12.62
CA ALA A 57 -12.47 12.28 -13.55
C ALA A 57 -12.83 11.48 -14.83
N HIS A 58 -12.00 10.49 -15.17
CA HIS A 58 -12.11 9.62 -16.35
C HIS A 58 -12.67 8.23 -16.05
N GLY A 59 -13.45 8.10 -14.97
CA GLY A 59 -14.25 6.90 -14.69
C GLY A 59 -13.61 5.86 -13.76
N THR A 60 -12.35 6.03 -13.35
CA THR A 60 -11.70 5.23 -12.28
C THR A 60 -12.11 5.80 -10.92
N ASN A 61 -13.41 5.73 -10.62
CA ASN A 61 -14.03 6.49 -9.52
C ASN A 61 -13.90 5.84 -8.14
N THR A 62 -13.51 4.57 -8.07
CA THR A 62 -13.27 3.80 -6.85
C THR A 62 -11.84 3.25 -6.82
N VAL A 63 -11.37 2.84 -5.64
CA VAL A 63 -10.06 2.20 -5.50
C VAL A 63 -10.05 0.79 -6.11
N ALA A 64 -11.17 0.06 -6.07
CA ALA A 64 -11.33 -1.20 -6.81
C ALA A 64 -11.08 -1.04 -8.33
N LYS A 65 -11.45 0.10 -8.93
CA LYS A 65 -11.08 0.36 -10.32
C LYS A 65 -9.60 0.64 -10.54
N LEU A 66 -8.89 1.13 -9.52
CA LEU A 66 -7.42 1.19 -9.60
C LEU A 66 -6.80 -0.20 -9.58
N THR A 67 -7.34 -1.12 -8.74
CA THR A 67 -6.85 -2.51 -8.70
C THR A 67 -7.14 -3.23 -10.02
N GLU A 68 -8.28 -2.98 -10.67
CA GLU A 68 -8.58 -3.48 -12.03
C GLU A 68 -7.56 -3.01 -13.08
N LEU A 69 -7.04 -1.78 -12.96
CA LEU A 69 -5.95 -1.27 -13.80
C LEU A 69 -4.57 -1.79 -13.39
N GLY A 70 -4.48 -2.67 -12.38
CA GLY A 70 -3.23 -3.30 -11.91
C GLY A 70 -2.47 -2.54 -10.83
N PHE A 71 -3.02 -1.43 -10.30
CA PHE A 71 -2.40 -0.77 -9.14
C PHE A 71 -2.51 -1.65 -7.89
N SER A 72 -1.55 -1.48 -6.97
CA SER A 72 -1.40 -2.31 -5.77
C SER A 72 -0.65 -1.54 -4.67
N ALA A 73 -0.51 -2.13 -3.49
CA ALA A 73 0.24 -1.55 -2.37
C ALA A 73 1.66 -1.08 -2.75
N LEU A 74 2.33 -1.78 -3.67
CA LEU A 74 3.66 -1.39 -4.18
C LEU A 74 3.67 0.01 -4.80
N HIS A 75 2.57 0.40 -5.45
CA HIS A 75 2.46 1.69 -6.10
C HIS A 75 2.29 2.83 -5.09
N LEU A 76 1.81 2.54 -3.88
CA LEU A 76 1.72 3.52 -2.79
C LEU A 76 3.07 3.86 -2.16
N LEU A 77 4.13 3.09 -2.44
CA LEU A 77 5.48 3.41 -1.98
C LEU A 77 6.03 4.71 -2.57
N ASP A 78 5.47 5.17 -3.69
CA ASP A 78 5.75 6.49 -4.23
C ASP A 78 4.93 7.55 -3.46
N GLU A 79 5.65 8.40 -2.73
CA GLU A 79 5.07 9.39 -1.83
C GLU A 79 4.12 10.37 -2.53
N GLY A 80 4.47 10.80 -3.75
CA GLY A 80 3.67 11.75 -4.53
C GLY A 80 2.39 11.11 -5.07
N TRP A 81 2.49 9.87 -5.56
CA TRP A 81 1.36 9.08 -6.00
C TRP A 81 0.40 8.77 -4.84
N CYS A 82 0.92 8.30 -3.71
CA CYS A 82 0.13 8.00 -2.52
C CYS A 82 -0.65 9.24 -2.04
N ALA A 83 -0.01 10.41 -1.98
CA ALA A 83 -0.65 11.64 -1.53
C ALA A 83 -1.81 12.04 -2.47
N GLN A 84 -1.62 11.89 -3.78
CA GLN A 84 -2.67 12.16 -4.75
C GLN A 84 -3.80 11.12 -4.71
N CYS A 85 -3.48 9.84 -4.45
CA CYS A 85 -4.48 8.81 -4.22
C CYS A 85 -5.32 9.12 -2.97
N VAL A 86 -4.69 9.52 -1.86
CA VAL A 86 -5.40 9.91 -0.63
C VAL A 86 -6.31 11.11 -0.92
N ALA A 87 -5.83 12.12 -1.66
CA ALA A 87 -6.66 13.26 -2.05
C ALA A 87 -7.83 12.87 -2.97
N ALA A 88 -7.64 11.90 -3.87
CA ALA A 88 -8.66 11.47 -4.82
C ALA A 88 -9.70 10.52 -4.22
N TYR A 89 -9.28 9.57 -3.38
CA TYR A 89 -10.11 8.46 -2.93
C TYR A 89 -10.31 8.39 -1.42
N GLY A 90 -9.48 9.09 -0.64
CA GLY A 90 -9.47 9.00 0.81
C GLY A 90 -8.63 7.81 1.32
N ALA A 91 -7.91 8.02 2.42
CA ALA A 91 -7.09 6.99 3.04
C ALA A 91 -7.87 5.71 3.44
N PRO A 92 -9.08 5.78 4.03
CA PRO A 92 -9.83 4.57 4.42
C PRO A 92 -10.11 3.64 3.23
N ASN A 93 -10.59 4.19 2.10
CA ASN A 93 -10.88 3.41 0.90
C ASN A 93 -9.61 2.80 0.27
N LEU A 94 -8.45 3.43 0.44
CA LEU A 94 -7.17 2.87 0.00
C LEU A 94 -6.75 1.70 0.88
N LEU A 95 -6.98 1.79 2.19
CA LEU A 95 -6.66 0.69 3.11
C LEU A 95 -7.53 -0.53 2.87
N ASP A 96 -8.82 -0.36 2.64
CA ASP A 96 -9.76 -1.45 2.38
C ASP A 96 -9.37 -2.29 1.14
N GLU A 97 -8.69 -1.68 0.16
CA GLU A 97 -8.29 -2.34 -1.09
C GLU A 97 -6.79 -2.69 -1.16
N PHE A 98 -5.92 -1.93 -0.51
CA PHE A 98 -4.46 -2.08 -0.61
C PHE A 98 -3.78 -2.53 0.69
N LEU A 99 -4.53 -2.81 1.75
CA LEU A 99 -4.04 -3.47 2.96
C LEU A 99 -4.93 -4.67 3.28
N VAL A 100 -4.95 -5.65 2.38
CA VAL A 100 -5.83 -6.84 2.48
C VAL A 100 -5.04 -8.08 2.87
N THR A 101 -3.82 -8.21 2.35
CA THR A 101 -2.97 -9.38 2.57
C THR A 101 -1.80 -9.06 3.52
N THR A 102 -1.18 -10.09 4.09
CA THR A 102 0.04 -9.92 4.87
C THR A 102 1.20 -9.39 4.05
N ASN A 103 1.24 -9.73 2.76
CA ASN A 103 2.25 -9.20 1.85
C ASN A 103 2.12 -7.67 1.69
N ASP A 104 0.89 -7.14 1.67
CA ASP A 104 0.66 -5.69 1.63
C ASP A 104 1.18 -5.01 2.90
N ALA A 105 0.95 -5.63 4.06
CA ALA A 105 1.47 -5.14 5.33
C ALA A 105 3.01 -5.10 5.35
N VAL A 106 3.66 -6.13 4.80
CA VAL A 106 5.12 -6.19 4.65
C VAL A 106 5.63 -5.14 3.66
N ILE A 107 4.95 -4.96 2.53
CA ILE A 107 5.30 -3.95 1.51
C ILE A 107 5.25 -2.55 2.10
N LEU A 108 4.17 -2.23 2.82
CA LEU A 108 3.96 -0.90 3.37
C LEU A 108 4.80 -0.63 4.62
N ALA A 109 5.30 -1.67 5.31
CA ALA A 109 6.10 -1.56 6.52
C ALA A 109 7.27 -0.56 6.37
N ALA A 110 7.37 0.36 7.33
CA ALA A 110 8.34 1.47 7.37
C ALA A 110 8.40 2.38 6.12
N SER A 111 7.42 2.29 5.21
CA SER A 111 7.33 3.18 4.05
C SER A 111 6.77 4.56 4.41
N PRO A 112 7.04 5.61 3.61
CA PRO A 112 6.42 6.92 3.78
C PRO A 112 4.88 6.88 3.68
N ALA A 113 4.33 5.88 2.97
CA ALA A 113 2.89 5.70 2.79
C ALA A 113 2.15 5.51 4.12
N ILE A 114 2.80 4.92 5.13
CA ILE A 114 2.20 4.67 6.45
C ILE A 114 1.65 5.94 7.07
N ALA A 115 2.42 7.02 7.03
CA ALA A 115 2.03 8.29 7.63
C ALA A 115 0.87 8.93 6.87
N GLN A 116 0.87 8.83 5.53
CA GLN A 116 -0.19 9.39 4.69
C GLN A 116 -1.51 8.62 4.79
N LEU A 117 -1.42 7.30 4.95
CA LEU A 117 -2.57 6.42 5.12
C LEU A 117 -3.09 6.39 6.57
N GLY A 118 -2.35 6.99 7.52
CA GLY A 118 -2.72 7.03 8.94
C GLY A 118 -2.62 5.67 9.63
N ILE A 119 -1.81 4.75 9.11
CA ILE A 119 -1.60 3.43 9.70
C ILE A 119 -0.44 3.46 10.69
N ASN A 120 -0.46 2.53 11.65
CA ASN A 120 0.62 2.35 12.62
C ASN A 120 1.09 0.89 12.62
N LEU A 121 2.17 0.61 13.35
CA LEU A 121 2.74 -0.72 13.43
C LEU A 121 1.75 -1.76 13.98
N GLY A 122 0.88 -1.38 14.92
CA GLY A 122 -0.13 -2.28 15.47
C GLY A 122 -1.10 -2.79 14.40
N ILE A 123 -1.56 -1.91 13.50
CA ILE A 123 -2.44 -2.30 12.38
C ILE A 123 -1.73 -3.28 11.44
N LEU A 124 -0.46 -3.00 11.09
CA LEU A 124 0.32 -3.90 10.23
C LEU A 124 0.51 -5.29 10.85
N LEU A 125 0.73 -5.34 12.17
CA LEU A 125 0.87 -6.60 12.89
C LEU A 125 -0.46 -7.34 13.04
N LEU A 126 -1.57 -6.62 13.19
CA LEU A 126 -2.91 -7.20 13.20
C LEU A 126 -3.21 -7.92 11.88
N MET A 127 -2.79 -7.34 10.75
CA MET A 127 -2.87 -8.00 9.43
C MET A 127 -2.04 -9.29 9.39
N CYS A 128 -0.97 -9.38 10.19
CA CYS A 128 -0.10 -10.54 10.31
C CYS A 128 -0.52 -11.53 11.39
N SER A 129 -1.78 -11.50 11.84
CA SER A 129 -2.31 -12.49 12.79
C SER A 129 -2.09 -13.91 12.28
N GLU A 130 -1.64 -14.80 13.18
CA GLU A 130 -1.26 -16.20 12.92
C GLU A 130 -0.17 -16.40 11.85
N GLN A 131 0.51 -15.33 11.42
CA GLN A 131 1.54 -15.35 10.38
C GLN A 131 2.88 -14.82 10.90
N PRO A 132 3.62 -15.63 11.69
CA PRO A 132 4.83 -15.17 12.37
C PRO A 132 5.95 -14.78 11.39
N ALA A 133 6.02 -15.41 10.21
CA ALA A 133 6.99 -15.06 9.19
C ALA A 133 6.78 -13.62 8.67
N ALA A 134 5.55 -13.27 8.29
CA ALA A 134 5.22 -11.92 7.82
C ALA A 134 5.39 -10.87 8.93
N ALA A 135 4.91 -11.18 10.15
CA ALA A 135 5.09 -10.31 11.30
C ALA A 135 6.57 -10.03 11.61
N ARG A 136 7.43 -11.04 11.48
CA ARG A 136 8.89 -10.89 11.63
C ARG A 136 9.47 -9.95 10.57
N GLU A 137 9.08 -10.09 9.31
CA GLU A 137 9.53 -9.20 8.23
C GLU A 137 9.07 -7.75 8.44
N VAL A 138 7.81 -7.54 8.89
CA VAL A 138 7.34 -6.22 9.29
C VAL A 138 8.22 -5.67 10.41
N LEU A 139 8.40 -6.43 11.51
CA LEU A 139 9.19 -6.00 12.67
C LEU A 139 10.66 -5.74 12.37
N ALA A 140 11.24 -6.42 11.38
CA ALA A 140 12.62 -6.21 10.95
C ALA A 140 12.87 -4.80 10.40
N GLN A 141 11.83 -4.13 9.90
CA GLN A 141 11.90 -2.75 9.42
C GLN A 141 11.80 -1.71 10.54
N TYR A 142 11.48 -2.13 11.77
CA TYR A 142 11.32 -1.24 12.92
C TYR A 142 12.40 -1.49 13.97
N LYS A 143 12.81 -0.41 14.64
CA LYS A 143 13.72 -0.52 15.79
C LYS A 143 12.96 -0.77 17.09
N HIS A 144 11.74 -0.27 17.19
CA HIS A 144 10.94 -0.26 18.41
C HIS A 144 9.51 -0.69 18.10
N VAL A 145 8.88 -1.35 19.05
CA VAL A 145 7.47 -1.79 18.94
C VAL A 145 6.55 -0.93 19.80
N ARG A 146 6.80 0.38 19.80
CA ARG A 146 6.05 1.33 20.62
C ARG A 146 4.58 1.37 20.23
N ASN A 147 3.72 1.45 21.22
CA ASN A 147 2.26 1.55 21.05
C ASN A 147 1.64 0.35 20.33
N VAL A 148 2.32 -0.81 20.34
CA VAL A 148 1.76 -2.08 19.89
C VAL A 148 1.23 -2.81 21.13
N PRO A 149 -0.05 -3.21 21.16
CA PRO A 149 -0.56 -4.04 22.23
C PRO A 149 0.20 -5.38 22.32
N PRO A 150 0.58 -5.84 23.51
CA PRO A 150 1.21 -7.15 23.70
C PRO A 150 0.40 -8.30 23.11
N GLU A 151 -0.93 -8.21 23.15
CA GLU A 151 -1.87 -9.15 22.57
C GLU A 151 -1.67 -9.28 21.06
N THR A 152 -1.50 -8.17 20.34
CA THR A 152 -1.26 -8.18 18.90
C THR A 152 0.02 -8.94 18.56
N LEU A 153 1.09 -8.80 19.36
CA LEU A 153 2.32 -9.58 19.18
C LEU A 153 2.07 -11.08 19.42
N LEU A 154 1.28 -11.44 20.43
CA LEU A 154 0.92 -12.82 20.71
C LEU A 154 0.10 -13.44 19.58
N GLU A 155 -0.88 -12.70 19.07
CA GLU A 155 -1.78 -13.09 17.97
C GLU A 155 -1.02 -13.35 16.67
N THR A 156 0.07 -12.63 16.40
CA THR A 156 0.93 -12.92 15.22
C THR A 156 1.58 -14.30 15.27
N GLY A 157 1.61 -14.97 16.42
CA GLY A 157 2.30 -16.24 16.61
C GLY A 157 3.81 -16.12 16.80
N LEU A 158 4.36 -14.91 16.87
CA LEU A 158 5.78 -14.69 17.18
C LEU A 158 6.17 -15.28 18.54
N ARG A 159 7.42 -15.74 18.65
CA ARG A 159 8.00 -16.23 19.90
C ARG A 159 9.31 -15.51 20.22
N ALA A 160 9.80 -15.70 21.43
CA ALA A 160 11.01 -15.05 21.95
C ALA A 160 12.22 -15.28 21.05
N LYS A 161 12.38 -16.47 20.46
CA LYS A 161 13.46 -16.74 19.49
C LYS A 161 13.42 -15.80 18.28
N ASP A 162 12.23 -15.50 17.77
CA ASP A 162 12.03 -14.69 16.57
C ASP A 162 12.29 -13.22 16.93
N LEU A 163 11.73 -12.77 18.05
CA LEU A 163 11.90 -11.41 18.57
C LEU A 163 13.34 -11.11 18.99
N GLN A 164 14.03 -12.07 19.64
CA GLN A 164 15.44 -11.95 20.00
C GLN A 164 16.36 -11.84 18.79
N SER A 165 16.05 -12.58 17.70
CA SER A 165 16.83 -12.48 16.45
C SER A 165 16.77 -11.09 15.82
N LEU A 166 15.70 -10.34 16.09
CA LEU A 166 15.52 -8.95 15.68
C LEU A 166 16.04 -7.93 16.72
N GLY A 167 16.64 -8.39 17.82
CA GLY A 167 17.18 -7.53 18.87
C GLY A 167 16.15 -7.03 19.90
N TYR A 168 14.96 -7.62 19.93
CA TYR A 168 13.96 -7.33 20.96
C TYR A 168 14.24 -8.18 22.21
N THR A 169 14.64 -7.52 23.30
CA THR A 169 14.85 -8.16 24.60
C THR A 169 13.56 -8.09 25.44
N LYS A 170 13.47 -8.94 26.48
CA LYS A 170 12.35 -8.90 27.44
C LYS A 170 12.12 -7.51 28.03
N ALA A 171 13.19 -6.85 28.44
CA ALA A 171 13.13 -5.50 29.02
C ALA A 171 12.62 -4.47 28.01
N ARG A 172 13.10 -4.53 26.76
CA ARG A 172 12.69 -3.62 25.70
C ARG A 172 11.24 -3.81 25.29
N LEU A 173 10.79 -5.06 25.14
CA LEU A 173 9.38 -5.35 24.84
C LEU A 173 8.47 -4.84 25.96
N ARG A 174 8.85 -5.03 27.23
CA ARG A 174 8.10 -4.50 28.36
C ARG A 174 8.01 -2.97 28.31
N GLU A 175 9.10 -2.29 27.97
CA GLU A 175 9.12 -0.83 27.86
C GLU A 175 8.28 -0.32 26.67
N ASP A 176 8.41 -0.94 25.50
CA ASP A 176 7.76 -0.49 24.28
C ASP A 176 6.25 -0.83 24.24
N THR A 177 5.83 -1.94 24.86
CA THR A 177 4.44 -2.48 24.77
C THR A 177 3.69 -2.52 26.10
N TYR A 178 4.35 -2.24 27.23
CA TYR A 178 3.79 -2.42 28.58
C TYR A 178 3.32 -3.85 28.90
N ALA A 179 3.90 -4.86 28.23
CA ALA A 179 3.55 -6.26 28.45
C ALA A 179 3.76 -6.72 29.91
N THR A 180 2.76 -7.42 30.44
CA THR A 180 2.81 -8.08 31.75
C THR A 180 3.77 -9.27 31.74
N ASP A 181 4.18 -9.74 32.93
CA ASP A 181 5.02 -10.93 33.05
C ASP A 181 4.37 -12.19 32.44
N ALA A 182 3.05 -12.32 32.58
CA ALA A 182 2.29 -13.43 31.98
C ALA A 182 2.37 -13.40 30.44
N GLN A 183 2.17 -12.23 29.83
CA GLN A 183 2.24 -12.08 28.37
C GLN A 183 3.67 -12.30 27.83
N LEU A 184 4.69 -11.81 28.54
CA LEU A 184 6.08 -12.06 28.18
C LEU A 184 6.43 -13.55 28.30
N SER A 185 5.90 -14.24 29.31
CA SER A 185 6.04 -15.69 29.45
C SER A 185 5.35 -16.44 28.32
N MET A 186 4.16 -15.99 27.87
CA MET A 186 3.47 -16.56 26.70
C MET A 186 4.26 -16.37 25.39
N LEU A 187 5.00 -15.27 25.25
CA LEU A 187 5.95 -15.08 24.16
C LEU A 187 7.20 -15.97 24.28
N GLY A 188 7.47 -16.51 25.48
CA GLY A 188 8.61 -17.39 25.76
C GLY A 188 9.83 -16.69 26.39
N TYR A 189 9.64 -15.55 27.05
CA TYR A 189 10.68 -14.79 27.78
C TYR A 189 10.67 -15.01 29.30
#